data_AF-A0A3A8RWE2-F1
#
_entry.id   AF-A0A3A8RWE2-F1
#
_cell.length_a   1.000
_cell.length_b   1.000
_cell.length_c   1.000
_cell.angle_alpha   90.00
_cell.angle_beta   90.00
_cell.angle_gamma   90.00
#
_symmetry.space_group_name_H-M   'P 1'
#
loop_
_entity.id
_entity.type
_entity.pdbx_description
1 polymer ?
#
loop_
_entity_poly.entity_id
_entity_poly.type
_entity_poly.pdbx_seq_one_letter_code
_entity_poly.pdbx_strand_id
1 'polypeptide(L)'
;MRTFATDERLAYRRAGNELQPRPSEDHVLSYEYRLMQLPLVRPDHPEVVPFDLKAGYDWLGTYRAPRVSLVGFVDFGAFAQSPQFNRFMNAVAMTAAARKIAWDIVERRKYRHHFTICNGLHERMPIADIVPFVKQRLEGFPRFRIQVKGGWLWGKKNGRIYFPVYPELTDGPNPVDHLTEVQTRLGHSLHPGFYIGCLQLMDHLRFNSELDVHEADELFGVLRRFRETTLVELDVTELSILRTHDDLILKSRVLERVPLAG
;
A
#
# COMPACT_ATOMS: atom_id res chain seq x y z
N MET A 1 -5.62 27.40 6.51
CA MET A 1 -4.61 26.50 5.92
C MET A 1 -4.95 25.10 6.41
N ARG A 2 -5.13 24.14 5.51
CA ARG A 2 -5.47 22.76 5.90
C ARG A 2 -4.22 22.09 6.50
N THR A 3 -4.41 21.27 7.52
CA THR A 3 -3.32 20.59 8.23
C THR A 3 -3.42 19.10 7.98
N PHE A 4 -2.32 18.48 7.56
CA PHE A 4 -2.24 17.03 7.35
C PHE A 4 -1.58 16.35 8.55
N ALA A 5 -1.89 15.07 8.76
CA ALA A 5 -1.23 14.23 9.75
C ALA A 5 0.29 14.17 9.51
N THR A 6 1.05 13.89 10.56
CA THR A 6 2.52 13.76 10.51
C THR A 6 2.96 12.32 10.71
N ASP A 7 4.24 12.06 10.43
CA ASP A 7 4.89 10.76 10.70
C ASP A 7 4.73 10.32 12.15
N GLU A 8 4.87 11.25 13.11
CA GLU A 8 4.77 10.96 14.53
C GLU A 8 3.37 10.50 14.90
N ARG A 9 2.35 11.14 14.34
CA ARG A 9 0.94 10.82 14.59
C ARG A 9 0.56 9.46 14.00
N LEU A 10 0.99 9.20 12.76
CA LEU A 10 0.71 7.94 12.05
C LEU A 10 1.71 6.83 12.41
N ALA A 11 2.63 7.10 13.33
CA ALA A 11 3.66 6.20 13.81
C ALA A 11 4.49 5.52 12.71
N TYR A 12 4.65 6.13 11.53
CA TYR A 12 5.36 5.53 10.40
C TYR A 12 6.79 5.11 10.77
N ARG A 13 7.47 5.93 11.60
CA ARG A 13 8.82 5.64 12.10
C ARG A 13 8.84 4.58 13.21
N ARG A 14 7.89 4.64 14.15
CA ARG A 14 7.80 3.68 15.27
C ARG A 14 7.35 2.29 14.82
N ALA A 15 6.63 2.22 13.70
CA ALA A 15 6.29 0.94 13.07
C ALA A 15 7.55 0.13 12.70
N GLY A 16 8.75 0.73 12.69
CA GLY A 16 10.03 0.01 12.65
C GLY A 16 10.22 -0.84 11.38
N ASN A 17 9.44 -0.54 10.36
CA ASN A 17 9.24 -1.40 9.20
C ASN A 17 9.90 -0.83 7.94
N GLU A 18 10.46 0.37 8.01
CA GLU A 18 11.24 0.93 6.92
C GLU A 18 12.55 0.15 6.80
N LEU A 19 12.78 -0.42 5.62
CA LEU A 19 14.10 -0.91 5.29
C LEU A 19 14.97 0.28 4.90
N GLN A 20 15.90 0.60 5.78
CA GLN A 20 17.05 1.37 5.39
C GLN A 20 18.09 0.39 4.85
N PRO A 21 18.58 0.57 3.62
CA PRO A 21 19.69 -0.25 3.18
C PRO A 21 20.87 -0.04 4.10
N ARG A 22 21.59 -1.12 4.33
CA ARG A 22 22.98 -1.02 4.72
C ARG A 22 23.79 -1.04 3.42
N PRO A 23 24.75 -0.13 3.25
CA PRO A 23 25.65 -0.19 2.10
C PRO A 23 26.22 -1.61 1.99
N SER A 24 26.25 -2.15 0.77
CA SER A 24 26.89 -3.44 0.47
C SER A 24 26.16 -4.70 0.95
N GLU A 25 24.88 -4.64 1.33
CA GLU A 25 24.09 -5.82 1.72
C GLU A 25 23.02 -6.20 0.68
N ASP A 26 23.04 -7.45 0.20
CA ASP A 26 21.98 -8.00 -0.66
C ASP A 26 20.59 -7.81 -0.02
N HIS A 27 19.65 -7.28 -0.81
CA HIS A 27 18.25 -7.22 -0.44
C HIS A 27 17.54 -8.51 -0.87
N VAL A 28 17.55 -9.49 0.02
CA VAL A 28 16.88 -10.79 -0.18
C VAL A 28 15.38 -10.66 0.10
N LEU A 29 14.54 -11.31 -0.72
CA LEU A 29 13.09 -11.22 -0.60
C LEU A 29 12.62 -12.08 0.58
N SER A 30 11.80 -11.51 1.46
CA SER A 30 11.30 -12.17 2.66
C SER A 30 10.46 -13.39 2.32
N TYR A 31 10.34 -14.32 3.27
CA TYR A 31 9.44 -15.47 3.12
C TYR A 31 8.00 -15.03 2.83
N GLU A 32 7.49 -14.04 3.55
CA GLU A 32 6.14 -13.52 3.36
C GLU A 32 5.96 -12.89 1.98
N TYR A 33 6.97 -12.20 1.44
CA TYR A 33 6.87 -11.69 0.07
C TYR A 33 6.84 -12.84 -0.95
N ARG A 34 7.71 -13.84 -0.78
CA ARG A 34 7.80 -15.04 -1.63
C ARG A 34 6.54 -15.92 -1.59
N LEU A 35 5.79 -15.86 -0.48
CA LEU A 35 4.49 -16.52 -0.32
C LEU A 35 3.32 -15.70 -0.87
N MET A 36 3.26 -14.40 -0.55
CA MET A 36 2.03 -13.60 -0.72
C MET A 36 1.97 -12.84 -2.04
N GLN A 37 3.11 -12.42 -2.59
CA GLN A 37 3.14 -11.50 -3.74
C GLN A 37 3.99 -12.01 -4.89
N LEU A 38 5.17 -12.57 -4.63
CA LEU A 38 6.02 -13.12 -5.68
C LEU A 38 5.29 -14.12 -6.59
N PRO A 39 4.41 -15.02 -6.10
CA PRO A 39 3.70 -15.95 -6.98
C PRO A 39 2.72 -15.25 -7.94
N LEU A 40 2.29 -14.03 -7.63
CA LEU A 40 1.41 -13.22 -8.47
C LEU A 40 2.18 -12.30 -9.43
N VAL A 41 3.45 -12.03 -9.10
CA VAL A 41 4.36 -11.12 -9.79
C VAL A 41 5.24 -11.87 -10.79
N ARG A 42 5.89 -12.94 -10.34
CA ARG A 42 6.78 -13.80 -11.13
C ARG A 42 6.56 -15.27 -10.71
N PRO A 43 5.48 -15.91 -11.19
CA PRO A 43 5.06 -17.25 -10.74
C PRO A 43 6.09 -18.36 -11.01
N ASP A 44 6.97 -18.16 -11.98
CA ASP A 44 8.05 -19.07 -12.38
C ASP A 44 9.35 -18.85 -11.61
N HIS A 45 9.41 -17.89 -10.68
CA HIS A 45 10.60 -17.64 -9.88
C HIS A 45 10.93 -18.85 -8.99
N PRO A 46 12.18 -19.34 -8.95
CA PRO A 46 12.54 -20.58 -8.28
C PRO A 46 12.29 -20.57 -6.76
N GLU A 47 12.29 -19.38 -6.14
CA GLU A 47 12.02 -19.21 -4.72
C GLU A 47 10.55 -18.89 -4.38
N VAL A 48 9.61 -19.00 -5.32
CA VAL A 48 8.18 -18.90 -4.99
C VAL A 48 7.83 -19.91 -3.89
N VAL A 49 7.14 -19.44 -2.85
CA VAL A 49 6.50 -20.32 -1.87
C VAL A 49 5.06 -20.53 -2.34
N PRO A 50 4.71 -21.71 -2.85
CA PRO A 50 3.45 -21.90 -3.58
C PRO A 50 2.23 -21.91 -2.66
N PHE A 51 2.37 -22.33 -1.40
CA PHE A 51 1.28 -22.34 -0.42
C PHE A 51 1.83 -22.40 1.01
N ASP A 52 1.02 -21.95 1.96
CA ASP A 52 1.22 -22.10 3.40
C ASP A 52 -0.16 -22.02 4.07
N LEU A 53 -0.75 -23.20 4.32
CA LEU A 53 -2.09 -23.31 4.89
C LEU A 53 -2.18 -22.73 6.31
N LYS A 54 -1.07 -22.73 7.07
CA LYS A 54 -1.04 -22.14 8.42
C LYS A 54 -1.08 -20.62 8.33
N ALA A 55 -0.41 -20.04 7.34
CA ALA A 55 -0.51 -18.62 7.02
C ALA A 55 -1.79 -18.23 6.26
N GLY A 56 -2.64 -19.22 5.92
CA GLY A 56 -3.91 -19.05 5.23
C GLY A 56 -3.78 -18.80 3.71
N TYR A 57 -2.68 -19.22 3.09
CA TYR A 57 -2.47 -19.14 1.64
C TYR A 57 -2.51 -20.53 1.02
N ASP A 58 -3.47 -20.75 0.14
CA ASP A 58 -3.78 -22.09 -0.36
C ASP A 58 -3.10 -22.41 -1.69
N TRP A 59 -2.89 -21.38 -2.52
CA TRP A 59 -2.27 -21.55 -3.83
C TRP A 59 -1.78 -20.22 -4.41
N LEU A 60 -0.50 -20.16 -4.79
CA LEU A 60 0.17 -19.09 -5.53
C LEU A 60 -0.28 -17.68 -5.10
N GLY A 61 -0.02 -17.33 -3.84
CA GLY A 61 -0.33 -16.01 -3.29
C GLY A 61 -1.82 -15.72 -3.08
N THR A 62 -2.68 -16.73 -3.22
CA THR A 62 -4.13 -16.60 -3.03
C THR A 62 -4.65 -17.38 -1.84
N TYR A 63 -5.79 -16.92 -1.31
CA TYR A 63 -6.46 -17.51 -0.16
C TYR A 63 -7.94 -17.81 -0.47
N ARG A 64 -8.44 -18.98 -0.04
CA ARG A 64 -9.81 -19.44 -0.34
C ARG A 64 -10.87 -18.62 0.36
N ALA A 65 -10.71 -18.35 1.66
CA ALA A 65 -11.65 -17.53 2.41
C ALA A 65 -11.44 -16.05 2.04
N PRO A 66 -12.44 -15.37 1.46
CA PRO A 66 -12.25 -13.99 1.02
C PRO A 66 -12.02 -13.06 2.20
N ARG A 67 -11.07 -12.12 2.03
CA ARG A 67 -10.85 -11.04 2.99
C ARG A 67 -11.64 -9.81 2.55
N VAL A 68 -12.34 -9.19 3.51
CA VAL A 68 -13.11 -7.96 3.28
C VAL A 68 -12.49 -6.80 4.04
N SER A 69 -12.33 -5.66 3.39
CA SER A 69 -11.70 -4.46 3.94
C SER A 69 -12.42 -3.19 3.48
N LEU A 70 -12.34 -2.14 4.28
CA LEU A 70 -12.67 -0.78 3.83
C LEU A 70 -11.40 -0.10 3.33
N VAL A 71 -11.46 0.43 2.10
CA VAL A 71 -10.33 1.03 1.42
C VAL A 71 -10.71 2.38 0.81
N GLY A 72 -9.74 3.27 0.63
CA GLY A 72 -9.86 4.40 -0.30
C GLY A 72 -9.11 4.06 -1.59
N PHE A 73 -9.82 4.01 -2.71
CA PHE A 73 -9.17 3.89 -4.01
C PHE A 73 -8.47 5.19 -4.38
N VAL A 74 -7.40 5.03 -5.12
CA VAL A 74 -6.55 6.10 -5.59
C VAL A 74 -6.70 6.17 -7.10
N ASP A 75 -7.11 7.34 -7.60
CA ASP A 75 -7.14 7.57 -9.04
C ASP A 75 -5.70 7.65 -9.57
N PHE A 76 -5.28 6.60 -10.28
CA PHE A 76 -3.95 6.58 -10.87
C PHE A 76 -3.82 7.58 -12.03
N GLY A 77 -4.93 8.07 -12.60
CA GLY A 77 -4.92 9.21 -13.50
C GLY A 77 -4.40 10.48 -12.83
N ALA A 78 -4.82 10.74 -11.60
CA ALA A 78 -4.30 11.87 -10.80
C ALA A 78 -2.81 11.68 -10.45
N PHE A 79 -2.37 10.45 -10.20
CA PHE A 79 -0.93 10.13 -10.07
C PHE A 79 -0.18 10.45 -11.37
N ALA A 80 -0.66 9.98 -12.51
CA ALA A 80 -0.03 10.20 -13.82
C ALA A 80 0.05 11.69 -14.21
N GLN A 81 -0.86 12.52 -13.70
CA GLN A 81 -0.82 13.98 -13.89
C GLN A 81 0.17 14.68 -12.95
N SER A 82 0.61 14.04 -11.87
CA SER A 82 1.54 14.65 -10.93
C SER A 82 2.98 14.69 -11.48
N PRO A 83 3.60 15.88 -11.58
CA PRO A 83 5.00 15.99 -11.97
C PRO A 83 5.95 15.31 -10.98
N GLN A 84 5.62 15.33 -9.68
CA GLN A 84 6.46 14.72 -8.64
C GLN A 84 6.41 13.20 -8.73
N PHE A 85 5.23 12.63 -8.94
CA PHE A 85 5.07 11.20 -9.14
C PHE A 85 5.81 10.73 -10.40
N ASN A 86 5.65 11.45 -11.51
CA ASN A 86 6.36 11.12 -12.75
C ASN A 86 7.89 11.19 -12.59
N ARG A 87 8.41 12.19 -11.85
CA ARG A 87 9.83 12.25 -11.52
C ARG A 87 10.30 11.08 -10.66
N PHE A 88 9.49 10.65 -9.69
CA PHE A 88 9.79 9.46 -8.90
C PHE A 88 9.84 8.21 -9.78
N MET A 89 8.81 7.98 -10.59
CA MET A 89 8.71 6.81 -11.47
C MET A 89 9.85 6.76 -12.49
N ASN A 90 10.18 7.90 -13.11
CA ASN A 90 11.33 8.00 -14.02
C ASN A 90 12.65 7.74 -13.30
N ALA A 91 12.85 8.27 -12.09
CA ALA A 91 14.06 8.03 -11.32
C ALA A 91 14.22 6.53 -11.00
N VAL A 92 13.13 5.82 -10.64
CA VAL A 92 13.16 4.37 -10.45
C VAL A 92 13.48 3.64 -11.75
N ALA A 93 12.86 4.03 -12.87
CA ALA A 93 13.08 3.42 -14.18
C ALA A 93 14.51 3.60 -14.72
N MET A 94 15.24 4.62 -14.25
CA MET A 94 16.64 4.86 -14.60
C MET A 94 17.63 4.10 -13.72
N THR A 95 17.17 3.39 -12.68
CA THR A 95 18.05 2.54 -11.87
C THR A 95 18.30 1.20 -12.55
N ALA A 96 19.41 0.57 -12.21
CA ALA A 96 19.69 -0.81 -12.61
C ALA A 96 18.66 -1.83 -12.09
N ALA A 97 18.02 -1.52 -10.96
CA ALA A 97 16.93 -2.33 -10.41
C ALA A 97 15.66 -2.30 -11.28
N ALA A 98 15.54 -1.39 -12.25
CA ALA A 98 14.34 -1.25 -13.09
C ALA A 98 13.94 -2.55 -13.79
N ARG A 99 14.91 -3.36 -14.22
CA ARG A 99 14.66 -4.69 -14.85
C ARG A 99 14.04 -5.71 -13.89
N LYS A 100 14.12 -5.46 -12.59
CA LYS A 100 13.56 -6.28 -11.51
C LYS A 100 12.26 -5.68 -10.97
N ILE A 101 11.76 -4.58 -11.51
CA ILE A 101 10.43 -4.05 -11.17
C ILE A 101 9.38 -4.69 -12.07
N ALA A 102 8.30 -5.16 -11.47
CA ALA A 102 7.15 -5.74 -12.16
C ALA A 102 6.24 -4.65 -12.74
N TRP A 103 6.69 -3.99 -13.81
CA TRP A 103 5.96 -2.88 -14.44
C TRP A 103 4.58 -3.29 -14.98
N ASP A 104 4.44 -4.53 -15.46
CA ASP A 104 3.15 -5.08 -15.92
C ASP A 104 2.12 -5.13 -14.77
N ILE A 105 2.56 -5.41 -13.54
CA ILE A 105 1.70 -5.45 -12.37
C ILE A 105 1.19 -4.05 -12.02
N VAL A 106 2.01 -3.02 -12.18
CA VAL A 106 1.58 -1.62 -12.01
C VAL A 106 0.43 -1.31 -12.96
N GLU A 107 0.57 -1.66 -14.24
CA GLU A 107 -0.46 -1.43 -15.25
C GLU A 107 -1.74 -2.22 -14.96
N ARG A 108 -1.63 -3.52 -14.64
CA ARG A 108 -2.77 -4.38 -14.27
C ARG A 108 -3.52 -3.87 -13.03
N ARG A 109 -2.83 -3.13 -12.17
CA ARG A 109 -3.34 -2.57 -10.91
C ARG A 109 -3.65 -1.07 -10.99
N LYS A 110 -3.57 -0.43 -12.15
CA LYS A 110 -3.78 1.02 -12.26
C LYS A 110 -5.08 1.52 -11.64
N TYR A 111 -6.20 0.79 -11.78
CA TYR A 111 -7.49 1.15 -11.16
C TYR A 111 -7.76 0.46 -9.82
N ARG A 112 -6.71 -0.10 -9.22
CA ARG A 112 -6.76 -0.91 -8.01
C ARG A 112 -5.85 -0.36 -6.92
N HIS A 113 -4.96 0.59 -7.19
CA HIS A 113 -4.18 1.21 -6.13
C HIS A 113 -5.13 1.82 -5.07
N HIS A 114 -4.85 1.51 -3.81
CA HIS A 114 -5.68 1.90 -2.68
C HIS A 114 -4.83 1.96 -1.43
N PHE A 115 -5.35 2.65 -0.42
CA PHE A 115 -4.92 2.52 0.96
C PHE A 115 -6.01 1.81 1.77
N THR A 116 -5.62 0.87 2.61
CA THR A 116 -6.54 0.15 3.48
C THR A 116 -6.76 0.93 4.77
N ILE A 117 -8.02 1.15 5.14
CA ILE A 117 -8.41 1.87 6.35
C ILE A 117 -8.75 0.88 7.46
N CYS A 118 -9.62 -0.08 7.16
CA CYS A 118 -9.99 -1.18 8.04
C CYS A 118 -9.81 -2.50 7.29
N ASN A 119 -8.82 -3.31 7.67
CA ASN A 119 -8.69 -4.67 7.17
C ASN A 119 -9.63 -5.62 7.93
N GLY A 120 -9.70 -6.89 7.54
CA GLY A 120 -10.26 -7.93 8.43
C GLY A 120 -11.73 -7.77 8.82
N LEU A 121 -12.55 -6.98 8.12
CA LEU A 121 -13.95 -6.72 8.54
C LEU A 121 -14.78 -8.02 8.65
N HIS A 122 -14.52 -8.97 7.76
CA HIS A 122 -15.08 -10.32 7.78
C HIS A 122 -14.74 -11.17 9.02
N GLU A 123 -13.72 -10.83 9.79
CA GLU A 123 -13.36 -11.52 11.04
C GLU A 123 -14.25 -11.05 12.20
N ARG A 124 -14.86 -9.87 12.06
CA ARG A 124 -15.67 -9.22 13.10
C ARG A 124 -17.17 -9.44 12.92
N MET A 125 -17.62 -9.70 11.69
CA MET A 125 -19.02 -9.91 11.35
C MET A 125 -19.18 -10.68 10.05
N PRO A 126 -20.33 -11.35 9.83
CA PRO A 126 -20.64 -11.99 8.56
C PRO A 126 -20.56 -11.01 7.38
N ILE A 127 -20.11 -11.48 6.22
CA ILE A 127 -19.91 -10.64 5.02
C ILE A 127 -21.21 -9.92 4.59
N ALA A 128 -22.36 -10.57 4.78
CA ALA A 128 -23.67 -9.99 4.44
C ALA A 128 -24.00 -8.72 5.24
N ASP A 129 -23.46 -8.59 6.45
CA ASP A 129 -23.75 -7.48 7.36
C ASP A 129 -22.77 -6.31 7.22
N ILE A 130 -21.63 -6.52 6.55
CA ILE A 130 -20.57 -5.50 6.42
C ILE A 130 -21.06 -4.26 5.68
N VAL A 131 -21.77 -4.43 4.57
CA VAL A 131 -22.25 -3.32 3.74
C VAL A 131 -23.22 -2.41 4.52
N PRO A 132 -24.34 -2.91 5.08
CA PRO A 132 -25.25 -2.06 5.86
C PRO A 132 -24.56 -1.44 7.08
N PHE A 133 -23.69 -2.19 7.78
CA PHE A 133 -22.94 -1.69 8.92
C PHE A 133 -22.06 -0.48 8.56
N VAL A 134 -21.24 -0.60 7.52
CA VAL A 134 -20.32 0.48 7.12
C VAL A 134 -21.11 1.71 6.64
N LYS A 135 -22.16 1.52 5.84
CA LYS A 135 -23.00 2.65 5.35
C LYS A 135 -23.63 3.42 6.51
N GLN A 136 -24.19 2.71 7.49
CA GLN A 136 -24.79 3.33 8.66
C GLN A 136 -23.76 4.12 9.47
N ARG A 137 -22.57 3.54 9.71
CA ARG A 137 -21.54 4.18 10.55
C ARG A 137 -20.85 5.37 9.89
N LEU A 138 -20.83 5.41 8.55
CA LEU A 138 -20.22 6.48 7.78
C LEU A 138 -21.24 7.45 7.19
N GLU A 139 -22.51 7.37 7.59
CA GLU A 139 -23.52 8.35 7.20
C GLU A 139 -23.08 9.77 7.59
N GLY A 140 -23.16 10.68 6.63
CA GLY A 140 -22.74 12.08 6.80
C GLY A 140 -21.24 12.28 7.03
N PHE A 141 -20.39 11.26 6.84
CA PHE A 141 -18.95 11.42 6.98
C PHE A 141 -18.39 12.37 5.90
N PRO A 142 -17.64 13.41 6.26
CA PRO A 142 -17.22 14.43 5.30
C PRO A 142 -16.15 13.91 4.34
N ARG A 143 -16.12 14.51 3.14
CA ARG A 143 -14.97 14.43 2.23
C ARG A 143 -13.75 15.02 2.90
N PHE A 144 -12.58 14.48 2.59
CA PHE A 144 -11.31 14.93 3.14
C PHE A 144 -10.20 14.78 2.11
N ARG A 145 -9.05 15.41 2.37
CA ARG A 145 -7.88 15.27 1.52
C ARG A 145 -6.85 14.31 2.09
N ILE A 146 -6.03 13.78 1.21
CA ILE A 146 -4.81 13.05 1.57
C ILE A 146 -3.61 13.64 0.82
N GLN A 147 -2.46 13.67 1.47
CA GLN A 147 -1.16 13.75 0.79
C GLN A 147 -0.58 12.35 0.67
N VAL A 148 0.03 12.04 -0.46
CA VAL A 148 0.84 10.85 -0.64
C VAL A 148 2.29 11.27 -0.81
N LYS A 149 3.20 10.71 -0.02
CA LYS A 149 4.64 11.00 -0.13
C LYS A 149 5.45 9.87 -0.77
N GLY A 150 6.74 10.14 -1.00
CA GLY A 150 7.71 9.20 -1.54
C GLY A 150 7.74 7.86 -0.81
N GLY A 151 8.00 6.80 -1.56
CA GLY A 151 7.83 5.43 -1.06
C GLY A 151 9.05 4.86 -0.37
N TRP A 152 8.82 3.76 0.36
CA TRP A 152 9.86 2.93 0.96
C TRP A 152 9.52 1.44 0.82
N LEU A 153 10.50 0.58 1.07
CA LEU A 153 10.31 -0.87 1.18
C LEU A 153 9.97 -1.23 2.63
N TRP A 154 9.04 -2.19 2.81
CA TRP A 154 8.57 -2.64 4.13
C TRP A 154 9.27 -3.95 4.54
N GLY A 155 9.93 -3.99 5.69
CA GLY A 155 10.63 -5.17 6.26
C GLY A 155 9.94 -6.54 6.11
N LYS A 156 8.66 -6.70 6.48
CA LYS A 156 7.94 -7.99 6.34
C LYS A 156 7.60 -8.36 4.89
N LYS A 157 7.26 -7.40 4.03
CA LYS A 157 6.91 -7.63 2.61
C LYS A 157 7.86 -6.85 1.73
N ASN A 158 9.14 -7.18 1.87
CA ASN A 158 10.24 -6.32 1.46
C ASN A 158 10.46 -6.24 -0.05
N GLY A 159 9.70 -6.97 -0.86
CA GLY A 159 9.67 -6.77 -2.31
C GLY A 159 8.63 -5.76 -2.79
N ARG A 160 7.93 -5.02 -1.91
CA ARG A 160 6.92 -4.03 -2.32
C ARG A 160 7.26 -2.62 -1.84
N ILE A 161 7.21 -1.67 -2.76
CA ILE A 161 7.36 -0.24 -2.46
C ILE A 161 5.99 0.32 -2.08
N TYR A 162 5.92 0.92 -0.91
CA TYR A 162 4.73 1.50 -0.30
C TYR A 162 4.86 3.02 -0.24
N PHE A 163 3.83 3.73 -0.69
CA PHE A 163 3.69 5.16 -0.50
C PHE A 163 2.86 5.46 0.75
N PRO A 164 3.39 6.18 1.75
CA PRO A 164 2.62 6.60 2.91
C PRO A 164 1.52 7.60 2.54
N VAL A 165 0.41 7.52 3.24
CA VAL A 165 -0.75 8.40 3.11
C VAL A 165 -0.91 9.26 4.36
N TYR A 166 -1.03 10.55 4.17
CA TYR A 166 -1.19 11.54 5.23
C TYR A 166 -2.56 12.20 5.07
N PRO A 167 -3.59 11.70 5.75
CA PRO A 167 -4.90 12.34 5.78
C PRO A 167 -4.89 13.73 6.41
N GLU A 168 -5.78 14.57 5.92
CA GLU A 168 -6.18 15.83 6.54
C GLU A 168 -6.63 15.58 7.99
N LEU A 169 -6.34 16.54 8.85
CA LEU A 169 -6.83 16.57 10.21
C LEU A 169 -8.23 17.20 10.26
N THR A 170 -9.08 16.67 11.12
CA THR A 170 -10.38 17.27 11.44
C THR A 170 -10.19 18.64 12.07
N ASP A 171 -11.17 19.52 11.92
CA ASP A 171 -11.20 20.78 12.65
C ASP A 171 -11.43 20.58 14.16
N GLY A 172 -11.05 21.58 14.97
CA GLY A 172 -11.34 21.62 16.40
C GLY A 172 -10.11 21.59 17.32
N PRO A 173 -10.32 21.66 18.65
CA PRO A 173 -9.24 21.81 19.63
C PRO A 173 -8.39 20.55 19.81
N ASN A 174 -8.94 19.37 19.52
CA ASN A 174 -8.26 18.08 19.56
C ASN A 174 -8.41 17.39 18.20
N PRO A 175 -7.75 17.92 17.15
CA PRO A 175 -7.94 17.43 15.79
C PRO A 175 -7.47 15.98 15.71
N VAL A 176 -8.21 15.08 15.08
CA VAL A 176 -7.78 13.72 14.73
C VAL A 176 -7.64 13.63 13.22
N ASP A 177 -6.95 12.61 12.68
CA ASP A 177 -6.96 12.44 11.24
C ASP A 177 -8.21 11.68 10.77
N HIS A 178 -8.69 11.99 9.56
CA HIS A 178 -9.93 11.42 9.04
C HIS A 178 -9.94 9.90 8.92
N LEU A 179 -8.79 9.24 8.71
CA LEU A 179 -8.74 7.78 8.59
C LEU A 179 -8.84 7.09 9.96
N THR A 180 -8.20 7.65 10.98
CA THR A 180 -8.37 7.24 12.38
C THR A 180 -9.81 7.45 12.86
N GLU A 181 -10.46 8.54 12.46
CA GLU A 181 -11.87 8.77 12.77
C GLU A 181 -12.78 7.71 12.10
N VAL A 182 -12.51 7.33 10.84
CA VAL A 182 -13.22 6.23 10.17
C VAL A 182 -13.06 4.91 10.95
N GLN A 183 -11.84 4.57 11.38
CA GLN A 183 -11.59 3.39 12.22
C GLN A 183 -12.42 3.45 13.52
N THR A 184 -12.42 4.61 14.18
CA THR A 184 -13.16 4.85 15.43
C THR A 184 -14.67 4.65 15.24
N ARG A 185 -15.27 5.23 14.19
CA ARG A 185 -16.71 5.08 13.91
C ARG A 185 -17.12 3.64 13.64
N LEU A 186 -16.23 2.84 13.06
CA LEU A 186 -16.44 1.40 12.83
C LEU A 186 -16.06 0.53 14.04
N GLY A 187 -15.65 1.14 15.16
CA GLY A 187 -15.14 0.46 16.34
C GLY A 187 -13.99 -0.49 16.01
N HIS A 188 -13.21 -0.18 14.98
CA HIS A 188 -12.08 -1.00 14.53
C HIS A 188 -10.87 -0.71 15.43
N SER A 189 -10.02 -1.72 15.65
CA SER A 189 -8.73 -1.50 16.29
C SER A 189 -7.96 -0.41 15.54
N LEU A 190 -7.46 0.57 16.28
CA LEU A 190 -6.67 1.65 15.69
C LEU A 190 -5.34 1.09 15.21
N HIS A 191 -5.13 1.15 13.90
CA HIS A 191 -3.88 0.74 13.29
C HIS A 191 -3.20 1.98 12.72
N PRO A 192 -2.05 2.39 13.28
CA PRO A 192 -1.34 3.54 12.78
C PRO A 192 -0.66 3.19 11.45
N GLY A 193 -0.72 4.14 10.51
CA GLY A 193 -0.05 4.08 9.22
C GLY A 193 -0.93 3.53 8.09
N PHE A 194 -0.99 4.29 6.99
CA PHE A 194 -1.80 4.03 5.82
C PHE A 194 -0.93 4.06 4.57
N TYR A 195 -1.05 3.05 3.72
CA TYR A 195 -0.07 2.85 2.65
C TYR A 195 -0.72 2.45 1.34
N ILE A 196 -0.20 3.00 0.25
CA ILE A 196 -0.51 2.58 -1.12
C ILE A 196 0.66 1.78 -1.63
N GLY A 197 0.51 0.47 -1.75
CA GLY A 197 1.58 -0.33 -2.31
C GLY A 197 1.53 -0.32 -3.85
N CYS A 198 2.57 0.25 -4.46
CA CYS A 198 2.63 0.57 -5.89
C CYS A 198 3.50 -0.39 -6.67
N LEU A 199 4.81 -0.39 -6.44
CA LEU A 199 5.79 -1.19 -7.21
C LEU A 199 6.13 -2.51 -6.50
N GLN A 200 6.42 -3.55 -7.29
CA GLN A 200 6.76 -4.89 -6.82
C GLN A 200 8.09 -5.33 -7.44
N LEU A 201 8.94 -6.00 -6.66
CA LEU A 201 10.17 -6.62 -7.10
C LEU A 201 9.89 -8.03 -7.63
N MET A 202 10.50 -8.36 -8.75
CA MET A 202 10.45 -9.69 -9.37
C MET A 202 11.57 -10.61 -8.90
N ASP A 203 12.55 -10.09 -8.16
CA ASP A 203 13.75 -10.80 -7.74
C ASP A 203 14.43 -10.05 -6.56
N HIS A 204 15.45 -10.67 -5.98
CA HIS A 204 16.36 -10.03 -5.03
C HIS A 204 17.09 -8.84 -5.67
N LEU A 205 17.47 -7.84 -4.88
CA LEU A 205 18.45 -6.84 -5.34
C LEU A 205 19.80 -7.25 -4.78
N ARG A 206 20.80 -7.43 -5.65
CA ARG A 206 22.11 -7.95 -5.27
C ARG A 206 23.19 -6.88 -5.41
N PHE A 207 24.25 -7.04 -4.64
CA PHE A 207 25.42 -6.17 -4.61
C PHE A 207 26.62 -6.72 -5.39
N ASN A 208 26.51 -7.89 -6.03
CA ASN A 208 27.67 -8.63 -6.51
C ASN A 208 27.50 -9.17 -7.94
N SER A 209 28.16 -8.52 -8.90
CA SER A 209 28.77 -9.17 -10.07
C SER A 209 29.99 -8.38 -10.57
N GLU A 210 30.92 -9.05 -11.25
CA GLU A 210 32.30 -8.60 -11.57
C GLU A 210 32.45 -7.33 -12.47
N LEU A 211 31.34 -6.64 -12.74
CA LEU A 211 31.25 -5.36 -13.45
C LEU A 211 30.15 -4.54 -12.76
N ASP A 212 30.49 -3.87 -11.64
CA ASP A 212 29.51 -3.60 -10.58
C ASP A 212 28.47 -2.52 -10.94
N VAL A 213 27.22 -2.95 -11.04
CA VAL A 213 26.04 -2.07 -11.12
C VAL A 213 25.21 -2.33 -9.86
N HIS A 214 25.21 -1.38 -8.92
CA HIS A 214 24.65 -1.54 -7.58
C HIS A 214 23.12 -1.31 -7.55
N GLU A 215 22.33 -2.34 -7.89
CA GLU A 215 20.86 -2.25 -8.01
C GLU A 215 20.16 -1.77 -6.73
N ALA A 216 20.52 -2.34 -5.58
CA ALA A 216 19.92 -1.99 -4.30
C ALA A 216 20.23 -0.52 -3.96
N ASP A 217 21.50 -0.13 -3.98
CA ASP A 217 21.94 1.22 -3.60
C ASP A 217 21.31 2.30 -4.48
N GLU A 218 21.22 2.09 -5.79
CA GLU A 218 20.56 3.03 -6.69
C GLU A 218 19.07 3.18 -6.36
N LEU A 219 18.34 2.07 -6.23
CA LEU A 219 16.91 2.10 -5.93
C LEU A 219 16.67 2.78 -4.58
N PHE A 220 17.38 2.37 -3.53
CA PHE A 220 17.23 2.99 -2.22
C PHE A 220 17.70 4.45 -2.20
N GLY A 221 18.67 4.83 -3.02
CA GLY A 221 19.06 6.21 -3.27
C GLY A 221 17.89 7.05 -3.78
N VAL A 222 17.14 6.53 -4.75
CA VAL A 222 15.90 7.15 -5.23
C VAL A 222 14.85 7.22 -4.12
N LEU A 223 14.59 6.14 -3.39
CA LEU A 223 13.60 6.13 -2.30
C LEU A 223 13.92 7.17 -1.23
N ARG A 224 15.19 7.24 -0.76
CA ARG A 224 15.64 8.25 0.20
C ARG A 224 15.45 9.68 -0.30
N ARG A 225 15.82 9.93 -1.57
CA ARG A 225 15.70 11.25 -2.19
C ARG A 225 14.26 11.76 -2.22
N PHE A 226 13.30 10.87 -2.48
CA PHE A 226 11.89 11.26 -2.60
C PHE A 226 11.08 11.11 -1.31
N ARG A 227 11.65 10.51 -0.25
CA ARG A 227 10.95 10.17 1.01
C ARG A 227 10.00 11.24 1.52
N GLU A 228 10.48 12.47 1.67
CA GLU A 228 9.68 13.60 2.21
C GLU A 228 8.94 14.40 1.13
N THR A 229 9.09 14.03 -0.14
CA THR A 229 8.43 14.70 -1.26
C THR A 229 6.97 14.29 -1.31
N THR A 230 6.06 15.26 -1.22
CA THR A 230 4.64 15.02 -1.58
C THR A 230 4.58 14.71 -3.07
N LEU A 231 4.23 13.47 -3.38
CA LEU A 231 4.05 12.98 -4.74
C LEU A 231 2.74 13.46 -5.31
N VAL A 232 1.65 13.46 -4.54
CA VAL A 232 0.34 13.95 -5.01
C VAL A 232 -0.55 14.28 -3.82
N GLU A 233 -1.46 15.23 -4.01
CA GLU A 233 -2.58 15.48 -3.10
C GLU A 233 -3.87 15.07 -3.79
N LEU A 234 -4.76 14.40 -3.07
CA LEU A 234 -6.01 13.86 -3.61
C LEU A 234 -7.18 14.18 -2.71
N ASP A 235 -8.33 14.45 -3.34
CA ASP A 235 -9.63 14.49 -2.66
C ASP A 235 -10.18 13.07 -2.52
N VAL A 236 -10.55 12.69 -1.30
CA VAL A 236 -11.25 11.44 -1.01
C VAL A 236 -12.74 11.76 -0.96
N THR A 237 -13.46 11.34 -1.99
CA THR A 237 -14.89 11.61 -2.16
C THR A 237 -15.77 10.39 -1.90
N GLU A 238 -15.18 9.21 -1.93
CA GLU A 238 -15.82 7.93 -1.65
C GLU A 238 -14.84 6.94 -1.04
N LEU A 239 -15.36 5.99 -0.27
CA LEU A 239 -14.65 4.80 0.18
C LEU A 239 -15.27 3.55 -0.45
N SER A 240 -14.57 2.43 -0.43
CA SER A 240 -15.04 1.18 -1.02
C SER A 240 -14.89 0.01 -0.08
N ILE A 241 -15.93 -0.83 -0.02
CA ILE A 241 -15.90 -2.12 0.66
C ILE A 241 -15.37 -3.13 -0.34
N LEU A 242 -14.15 -3.59 -0.14
CA LEU A 242 -13.43 -4.43 -1.07
C LEU A 242 -13.35 -5.86 -0.56
N ARG A 243 -13.77 -6.81 -1.39
CA ARG A 243 -13.54 -8.24 -1.21
C ARG A 243 -12.36 -8.67 -2.07
N THR A 244 -11.45 -9.47 -1.51
CA THR A 244 -10.20 -9.88 -2.17
C THR A 244 -9.90 -11.35 -1.91
N HIS A 245 -9.10 -11.95 -2.79
CA HIS A 245 -8.54 -13.31 -2.65
C HIS A 245 -7.00 -13.33 -2.74
N ASP A 246 -6.37 -12.17 -2.84
CA ASP A 246 -4.91 -12.00 -2.89
C ASP A 246 -4.50 -10.59 -2.43
N ASP A 247 -3.21 -10.41 -2.10
CA ASP A 247 -2.65 -9.17 -1.52
C ASP A 247 -2.34 -8.07 -2.55
N LEU A 248 -2.35 -8.40 -3.83
CA LEU A 248 -2.23 -7.45 -4.94
C LEU A 248 -3.59 -7.02 -5.49
N ILE A 249 -4.66 -7.59 -4.94
CA ILE A 249 -6.07 -7.43 -5.28
C ILE A 249 -6.37 -7.65 -6.77
N LEU A 250 -5.59 -8.52 -7.41
CA LEU A 250 -5.80 -8.91 -8.81
C LEU A 250 -7.12 -9.69 -8.95
N LYS A 251 -7.47 -10.47 -7.93
CA LYS A 251 -8.73 -11.18 -7.73
C LYS A 251 -9.55 -10.47 -6.66
N SER A 252 -10.10 -9.31 -7.03
CA SER A 252 -10.92 -8.49 -6.13
C SER A 252 -12.24 -8.07 -6.76
N ARG A 253 -13.20 -7.74 -5.89
CA ARG A 253 -14.50 -7.20 -6.24
C ARG A 253 -14.90 -6.14 -5.23
N VAL A 254 -15.28 -4.97 -5.73
CA VAL A 254 -15.97 -3.95 -4.92
C VAL A 254 -17.37 -4.47 -4.61
N LEU A 255 -17.68 -4.59 -3.32
CA LEU A 255 -19.01 -4.97 -2.85
C LEU A 255 -19.94 -3.76 -2.87
N GLU A 256 -19.43 -2.60 -2.44
CA GLU A 256 -20.17 -1.35 -2.37
C GLU A 256 -19.23 -0.15 -2.38
N ARG A 257 -19.71 0.98 -2.89
CA ARG A 257 -19.07 2.29 -2.75
C ARG A 257 -19.85 3.14 -1.75
N VAL A 258 -19.14 3.77 -0.83
CA VAL A 258 -19.70 4.58 0.25
C VAL A 258 -19.33 6.04 -0.03
N PRO A 259 -20.25 6.84 -0.59
CA PRO A 259 -19.99 8.25 -0.88
C PRO A 259 -19.80 9.03 0.43
N LEU A 260 -18.91 10.02 0.39
CA LEU A 260 -18.67 10.94 1.50
C LEU A 260 -19.42 12.27 1.26
N ALA A 261 -19.92 12.86 2.35
CA ALA A 261 -20.69 14.10 2.35
C ALA A 261 -19.82 15.30 1.95
N GLY A 262 -20.32 16.14 1.05
CA GLY A 262 -19.67 17.36 0.58
C GLY A 262 -20.49 18.59 0.89
#